data_AF-A0A2X1QDH2-F1
#
_entry.id   AF-A0A2X1QDH2-F1
#
_cell.length_a   1.000
_cell.length_b   1.000
_cell.length_c   1.000
_cell.angle_alpha   90.00
_cell.angle_beta   90.00
_cell.angle_gamma   90.00
#
_symmetry.space_group_name_H-M   'P 1'
#
loop_
_entity.id
_entity.type
_entity.pdbx_description
1 polymer ?
#
loop_
_entity_poly.entity_id
_entity_poly.type
_entity_poly.pdbx_seq_one_letter_code
_entity_poly.pdbx_strand_id
1 'polypeptide(L)' 'MTCLRALGPEPMAAAYVQPSRRPTDGRYGRKPNRLQHYYQFQVVIKPSPDNIQELYLGSLKSWAWTRLFTTSVSWR' A
#
# COMPACT_ATOMS: atom_id res chain seq x y z
N MET A 1 8.76 -7.53 -11.62
CA MET A 1 7.30 -7.58 -11.80
C MET A 1 6.80 -6.25 -12.40
N THR A 2 6.93 -5.14 -11.69
CA THR A 2 6.38 -3.83 -12.11
C THR A 2 7.11 -3.16 -13.27
N CYS A 3 8.44 -3.02 -13.22
CA CYS A 3 9.20 -2.21 -14.19
C CYS A 3 8.96 -2.62 -15.66
N LEU A 4 9.20 -3.89 -16.01
CA LEU A 4 9.06 -4.37 -17.38
C LEU A 4 7.60 -4.37 -17.86
N ARG A 5 6.66 -4.73 -16.98
CA ARG A 5 5.24 -4.80 -17.34
C ARG A 5 4.56 -3.43 -17.45
N ALA A 6 5.18 -2.37 -16.91
CA ALA A 6 4.66 -1.01 -17.07
C ALA A 6 4.88 -0.45 -18.48
N LEU A 7 5.89 -0.93 -19.23
CA LEU A 7 6.33 -0.31 -20.48
C LEU A 7 5.52 -0.73 -21.72
N GLY A 8 5.04 -1.98 -21.80
CA GLY A 8 4.28 -2.49 -22.95
C GLY A 8 2.78 -2.15 -22.90
N PRO A 9 2.04 -2.16 -24.02
CA PRO A 9 0.61 -1.78 -24.06
C PRO A 9 -0.32 -2.75 -23.30
N GLU A 10 0.20 -3.93 -22.92
CA GLU A 10 -0.58 -4.97 -22.28
C GLU A 10 -1.18 -4.52 -20.95
N PRO A 11 -2.47 -4.83 -20.70
CA PRO A 11 -3.07 -4.59 -19.41
C PRO A 11 -2.43 -5.49 -18.34
N MET A 12 -2.35 -4.98 -17.12
CA MET A 12 -1.86 -5.75 -15.99
C MET A 12 -2.57 -5.34 -14.71
N ALA A 13 -2.88 -6.32 -13.87
CA ALA A 13 -3.32 -6.10 -12.50
C ALA A 13 -2.54 -7.07 -11.61
N ALA A 14 -1.82 -6.53 -10.63
CA ALA A 14 -1.06 -7.35 -9.70
C ALA A 14 -0.85 -6.67 -8.35
N ALA A 15 -0.81 -7.50 -7.32
CA ALA A 15 -0.49 -7.11 -5.95
C ALA A 15 0.54 -8.09 -5.37
N TYR A 16 1.57 -7.57 -4.71
CA TYR A 16 2.61 -8.41 -4.10
C TYR A 16 3.30 -7.71 -2.92
N VAL A 17 3.86 -8.52 -2.02
CA VAL A 17 4.70 -8.02 -0.92
C VAL A 17 6.14 -7.87 -1.43
N GLN A 18 6.71 -6.68 -1.24
CA GLN A 18 8.09 -6.36 -1.61
C GLN A 18 8.92 -6.05 -0.36
N PRO A 19 9.77 -6.99 0.09
CA PRO A 19 10.82 -6.67 1.05
C PRO A 19 11.79 -5.66 0.43
N SER A 20 11.82 -4.45 0.97
CA SER A 20 12.56 -3.32 0.43
C SER A 20 13.73 -2.98 1.33
N ARG A 21 14.92 -2.87 0.73
CA ARG A 21 16.16 -2.51 1.43
C ARG A 21 16.60 -1.11 1.04
N ARG A 22 16.78 -0.24 2.04
CA ARG A 22 17.31 1.11 1.90
C ARG A 22 18.46 1.30 2.87
N PRO A 23 19.72 1.04 2.45
CA PRO A 23 20.88 1.03 3.34
C PRO A 23 21.08 2.35 4.11
N THR A 24 20.82 3.49 3.47
CA THR A 24 20.95 4.84 4.06
C THR A 24 19.92 5.15 5.15
N ASP A 25 18.81 4.39 5.20
CA ASP A 25 17.73 4.56 6.18
C ASP A 25 18.00 3.82 7.49
N GLY A 26 19.13 3.11 7.58
CA GLY A 26 19.60 2.50 8.83
C GLY A 26 19.78 3.55 9.94
N ARG A 27 19.18 3.28 11.10
CA ARG A 27 19.29 4.11 12.31
C ARG A 27 19.69 3.29 13.54
N TYR A 28 20.35 2.14 13.33
CA TYR A 28 20.83 1.23 14.39
C TYR A 28 19.74 0.86 15.42
N GLY A 29 18.48 0.73 14.98
CA GLY A 29 17.34 0.44 15.86
C GLY A 29 16.91 1.58 16.79
N ARG A 30 17.51 2.77 16.70
CA ARG A 30 17.19 3.92 17.59
C ARG A 30 15.97 4.73 17.15
N LYS A 31 15.51 4.59 15.89
CA LYS A 31 14.31 5.26 15.38
C LYS A 31 13.19 4.23 15.24
N PRO A 32 12.05 4.38 15.95
CA PRO A 32 10.98 3.38 15.93
C PRO A 32 10.31 3.25 14.55
N ASN A 33 10.27 4.34 13.78
CA ASN A 33 9.52 4.39 12.52
C ASN A 33 10.41 4.29 11.26
N ARG A 34 11.74 4.13 11.39
CA ARG A 34 12.66 4.13 10.23
C ARG A 34 13.58 2.92 10.25
N LEU A 35 13.43 2.07 9.24
CA LEU A 35 14.09 0.78 9.13
C LEU A 35 14.85 0.70 7.81
N GLN A 36 16.02 0.04 7.82
CA GLN A 36 16.80 -0.25 6.62
C GLN A 36 16.20 -1.36 5.76
N HIS A 37 15.36 -2.21 6.36
CA HIS A 37 14.64 -3.29 5.69
C HIS A 37 13.20 -3.26 6.19
N TYR A 38 12.25 -3.09 5.27
CA TYR A 38 10.82 -3.00 5.59
C TYR A 38 9.99 -3.61 4.46
N TYR A 39 8.74 -3.93 4.75
CA TYR A 39 7.83 -4.54 3.79
C TYR A 39 6.96 -3.49 3.14
N GLN A 40 6.94 -3.45 1.81
CA GLN A 40 5.98 -2.70 1.02
C GLN A 40 4.92 -3.65 0.49
N PHE A 41 3.67 -3.20 0.45
CA PHE A 41 2.64 -3.86 -0.33
C PHE A 41 2.45 -3.07 -1.62
N GLN A 42 2.92 -3.61 -2.73
CA GLN A 42 2.88 -2.95 -4.03
C GLN A 42 1.66 -3.45 -4.81
N VAL A 43 0.84 -2.51 -5.27
CA VAL A 43 -0.27 -2.77 -6.20
C VAL A 43 -0.04 -1.99 -7.49
N VAL A 44 -0.31 -2.63 -8.62
CA VAL A 44 -0.19 -2.02 -9.96
C VAL A 44 -1.42 -2.44 -10.77
N ILE A 45 -2.13 -1.45 -11.30
CA ILE A 45 -3.29 -1.64 -12.18
C ILE A 45 -3.07 -0.78 -13.42
N LYS A 46 -3.08 -1.43 -14.59
CA LYS A 46 -2.91 -0.82 -15.90
C LYS A 46 -3.98 -1.41 -16.83
N PRO A 47 -4.81 -0.59 -17.50
CA PRO A 47 -4.90 0.87 -17.37
C PRO A 47 -5.39 1.31 -15.99
N SER A 48 -5.14 2.58 -15.63
CA SER A 48 -5.63 3.12 -14.35
C SER A 48 -7.16 3.16 -14.38
N PRO A 49 -7.86 2.55 -13.40
CA PRO A 49 -9.30 2.65 -13.30
C PRO A 49 -9.71 4.02 -12.77
N ASP A 50 -10.89 4.50 -13.15
CA ASP A 50 -11.41 5.82 -12.72
C ASP A 50 -11.69 5.86 -11.20
N ASN A 51 -12.03 4.71 -10.61
CA ASN A 51 -12.37 4.57 -9.20
C ASN A 51 -11.20 4.09 -8.32
N ILE A 52 -9.95 4.36 -8.72
CA ILE A 52 -8.76 3.88 -7.99
C ILE A 52 -8.74 4.32 -6.50
N GLN A 53 -9.27 5.51 -6.19
CA GLN A 53 -9.36 6.02 -4.83
C GLN A 53 -10.37 5.22 -3.98
N GLU A 54 -11.52 4.89 -4.55
CA GLU A 54 -12.55 4.08 -3.87
C GLU A 54 -12.03 2.67 -3.59
N LEU A 55 -11.31 2.08 -4.53
CA LEU A 55 -10.65 0.78 -4.36
C LEU A 55 -9.62 0.83 -3.22
N TYR A 56 -8.81 1.90 -3.14
CA TYR A 56 -7.85 2.09 -2.06
C TYR A 56 -8.53 2.26 -0.70
N LEU A 57 -9.53 3.15 -0.60
CA LEU A 57 -10.29 3.36 0.63
C LEU A 57 -11.06 2.10 1.05
N GLY A 58 -11.58 1.34 0.09
CA GLY A 58 -12.19 0.03 0.31
C GLY A 58 -11.21 -0.96 0.95
N SER A 59 -9.95 -0.99 0.50
CA SER A 59 -8.92 -1.86 1.09
C SER A 59 -8.58 -1.49 2.54
N LEU A 60 -8.59 -0.20 2.89
CA LEU A 60 -8.39 0.25 4.27
C LEU A 60 -9.56 -0.12 5.18
N LYS A 61 -10.80 0.02 4.65
CA LYS A 61 -12.04 -0.44 5.31
C LYS A 61 -12.04 -1.93 5.58
N SER A 62 -11.60 -2.74 4.62
CA SER A 62 -11.56 -4.19 4.79
C SER A 62 -10.49 -4.65 5.78
N TRP A 63 -9.34 -3.95 5.85
CA TRP A 63 -8.22 -4.38 6.69
C TRP A 63 -8.38 -4.03 8.18
N ALA A 64 -8.81 -2.80 8.50
CA ALA A 64 -8.84 -2.36 9.90
C ALA A 64 -9.81 -1.21 10.22
N TRP A 65 -10.15 -0.37 9.25
CA TRP A 65 -10.86 0.89 9.53
C TRP A 65 -12.30 0.68 10.05
N THR A 66 -12.98 -0.42 9.68
CA THR A 66 -14.37 -0.66 10.08
C THR A 66 -14.54 -1.07 11.55
N ARG A 67 -13.48 -1.52 12.24
CA ARG A 67 -13.57 -1.95 13.65
C ARG A 67 -13.63 -0.80 14.66
N LEU A 68 -13.23 0.41 14.28
CA LEU A 68 -13.17 1.56 15.21
C LEU A 68 -14.40 2.48 15.13
N PHE A 69 -15.27 2.34 14.10
CA PHE A 69 -16.43 3.22 13.90
C PHE A 69 -17.79 2.58 14.26
N THR A 70 -17.84 1.30 14.66
CA THR A 70 -19.07 0.67 15.19
C THR A 70 -19.39 1.09 16.63
N THR A 71 -18.43 1.67 17.36
CA THR A 71 -18.68 2.30 18.66
C THR A 71 -18.47 3.80 18.54
N SER A 72 -19.58 4.54 18.69
CA SER A 72 -19.68 6.01 18.79
C SER A 72 -19.27 6.81 17.54
N VAL A 73 -20.18 6.87 16.57
CA VAL A 73 -20.40 8.11 15.80
C VAL A 73 -21.56 8.84 16.47
N SER A 74 -21.23 9.68 17.45
CA SER A 74 -22.08 10.80 17.87
C SER A 74 -21.47 12.04 17.22
N TRP A 75 -22.00 12.45 16.07
CA TRP A 75 -21.76 13.79 15.55
C TRP A 75 -22.45 14.79 16.49
N ARG A 76 -21.68 15.36 17.40
CA ARG A 76 -21.91 16.67 18.02
C ARG A 76 -20.65 17.49 17.86
#